data_AF-A0A7S2NFV9-F1
#
_entry.id   AF-A0A7S2NFV9-F1
#
_cell.length_a   1.000
_cell.length_b   1.000
_cell.length_c   1.000
_cell.angle_alpha   90.00
_cell.angle_beta   90.00
_cell.angle_gamma   90.00
#
_symmetry.space_group_name_H-M   'P 1'
#
loop_
_entity.id
_entity.type
_entity.pdbx_description
1 polymer ?
#
loop_
_entity_poly.entity_id
_entity_poly.type
_entity_poly.pdbx_seq_one_letter_code
_entity_poly.pdbx_strand_id
1 'polypeptide(L)'
;VLRECMLTPPEVDCFECNGTGTSLGDPIEVSAFRKIMSATPRKFPLVIASSKSNIGHGEGGAGMCGLVKCFLQVSYSEVAASIHLERRNPHLDLDGFPCQLLTEGLTFREDSGYSGV
;
A
#
# COMPACT_ATOMS: atom_id res chain seq x y z
N VAL A 1 11.88 -11.14 -1.49
CA VAL A 1 11.33 -10.33 -0.39
C VAL A 1 10.53 -11.15 0.63
N LEU A 2 9.22 -11.41 0.48
CA LEU A 2 8.42 -12.06 1.56
C LEU A 2 9.05 -13.35 2.12
N ARG A 3 9.51 -14.26 1.24
CA ARG A 3 10.20 -15.49 1.66
C ARG A 3 11.51 -15.24 2.41
N GLU A 4 12.28 -14.22 1.99
CA GLU A 4 13.56 -13.86 2.63
C GLU A 4 13.33 -13.24 4.01
N CYS A 5 12.23 -12.49 4.16
CA CYS A 5 11.79 -11.94 5.44
C CYS A 5 11.01 -12.94 6.31
N MET A 6 10.80 -14.17 5.83
CA MET A 6 9.97 -15.20 6.48
C MET A 6 8.54 -14.74 6.81
N LEU A 7 7.96 -13.87 5.96
CA LEU A 7 6.60 -13.38 6.08
C LEU A 7 5.66 -14.06 5.08
N THR A 8 4.41 -14.21 5.49
CA THR A 8 3.29 -14.61 4.65
C THR A 8 2.47 -13.39 4.23
N PRO A 9 1.72 -13.45 3.11
CA PRO A 9 1.00 -12.27 2.61
C PRO A 9 -0.02 -11.65 3.59
N PRO A 10 -0.78 -12.42 4.40
CA PRO A 10 -1.71 -11.84 5.38
C PRO A 10 -1.05 -11.07 6.51
N GLU A 11 0.26 -11.25 6.75
CA GLU A 11 1.01 -10.50 7.76
C GLU A 11 1.34 -9.06 7.31
N VAL A 12 1.22 -8.75 6.01
CA VAL A 12 1.44 -7.37 5.52
C VAL A 12 0.16 -6.55 5.63
N ASP A 13 0.23 -5.48 6.39
CA ASP A 13 -0.89 -4.57 6.66
C ASP A 13 -0.98 -3.45 5.64
N CYS A 14 0.17 -2.88 5.25
CA CYS A 14 0.26 -1.76 4.33
C CYS A 14 1.28 -2.01 3.22
N PHE A 15 0.88 -1.68 2.00
CA PHE A 15 1.71 -1.65 0.82
C PHE A 15 1.88 -0.20 0.36
N GLU A 16 3.09 0.33 0.52
CA GLU A 16 3.52 1.62 -0.02
C GLU A 16 3.92 1.41 -1.49
N CYS A 17 2.96 1.58 -2.39
CA CYS A 17 3.15 1.32 -3.80
C CYS A 17 3.96 2.43 -4.48
N ASN A 18 4.48 2.12 -5.68
CA ASN A 18 5.03 3.13 -6.55
C ASN A 18 3.96 4.19 -6.86
N GLY A 19 2.74 3.81 -7.25
CA GLY A 19 1.57 4.69 -7.18
C GLY A 19 1.74 6.01 -7.92
N THR A 20 2.16 5.94 -9.18
CA THR A 20 2.43 7.14 -10.01
C THR A 20 1.18 7.88 -10.47
N GLY A 21 -0.02 7.32 -10.24
CA GLY A 21 -1.27 7.93 -10.66
C GLY A 21 -1.55 7.76 -12.15
N THR A 22 -0.85 6.86 -12.83
CA THR A 22 -1.00 6.68 -14.28
C THR A 22 -2.14 5.72 -14.58
N SER A 23 -2.95 6.04 -15.60
CA SER A 23 -4.13 5.22 -15.94
C SER A 23 -3.78 3.77 -16.29
N LEU A 24 -2.57 3.52 -16.81
CA LEU A 24 -2.06 2.20 -17.18
C LEU A 24 -1.16 1.56 -16.11
N GLY A 25 -0.26 2.33 -15.50
CA GLY A 25 0.74 1.79 -14.57
C GLY A 25 0.13 1.30 -13.27
N ASP A 26 -0.81 2.04 -12.69
CA ASP A 26 -1.43 1.65 -11.41
C ASP A 26 -2.19 0.30 -11.53
N PRO A 27 -2.99 0.03 -12.59
CA PRO A 27 -3.55 -1.30 -12.81
C PRO A 27 -2.52 -2.42 -12.92
N ILE A 28 -1.38 -2.19 -13.59
CA ILE A 28 -0.32 -3.19 -13.74
C ILE A 28 0.29 -3.52 -12.37
N GLU A 29 0.61 -2.49 -11.59
CA GLU A 29 1.18 -2.62 -10.25
C GLU A 29 0.26 -3.39 -9.31
N VAL A 30 -1.01 -2.97 -9.20
CA VAL A 30 -1.98 -3.62 -8.32
C VAL A 30 -2.27 -5.05 -8.75
N SER A 31 -2.37 -5.31 -10.07
CA SER A 31 -2.58 -6.68 -10.58
C SER A 31 -1.41 -7.61 -10.27
N ALA A 32 -0.17 -7.11 -10.36
CA ALA A 32 1.01 -7.88 -9.99
C ALA A 32 1.03 -8.19 -8.50
N PHE A 33 0.74 -7.19 -7.66
CA PHE A 33 0.72 -7.35 -6.21
C PHE A 33 -0.41 -8.30 -5.75
N ARG A 34 -1.61 -8.14 -6.30
CA ARG A 34 -2.79 -8.98 -6.02
C ARG A 34 -2.50 -10.48 -6.18
N LYS A 35 -1.77 -10.87 -7.24
CA LYS A 35 -1.42 -12.29 -7.51
C LYS A 35 -0.67 -12.94 -6.35
N ILE A 36 0.15 -12.17 -5.64
CA ILE A 36 0.91 -12.65 -4.49
C ILE A 36 0.07 -12.52 -3.23
N MET A 37 -0.55 -11.36 -3.02
CA MET A 37 -1.24 -11.04 -1.78
C MET A 37 -2.56 -11.77 -1.56
N SER A 38 -3.18 -12.27 -2.63
CA SER A 38 -4.43 -13.04 -2.57
C SER A 38 -4.21 -14.55 -2.50
N ALA A 39 -2.95 -15.01 -2.46
CA ALA A 39 -2.63 -16.45 -2.42
C ALA A 39 -3.12 -17.12 -1.12
N THR A 40 -3.27 -16.34 -0.05
CA THR A 40 -3.76 -16.79 1.25
C THR A 40 -4.92 -15.90 1.70
N PRO A 41 -6.03 -16.45 2.23
CA PRO A 41 -7.10 -15.65 2.79
C PRO A 41 -6.60 -14.72 3.90
N ARG A 42 -7.09 -13.48 3.92
CA ARG A 42 -6.78 -12.49 4.96
C ARG A 42 -8.07 -12.02 5.65
N LYS A 43 -7.99 -11.82 6.98
CA LYS A 43 -9.12 -11.39 7.82
C LYS A 43 -9.45 -9.90 7.67
N PHE A 44 -8.42 -9.08 7.52
CA PHE A 44 -8.54 -7.63 7.41
C PHE A 44 -8.06 -7.17 6.04
N PRO A 45 -8.62 -6.12 5.41
CA PRO A 45 -8.16 -5.64 4.10
C PRO A 45 -6.71 -5.17 4.12
N LEU A 46 -5.99 -5.35 3.01
CA LEU A 46 -4.67 -4.73 2.78
C LEU A 46 -4.84 -3.24 2.57
N VAL A 47 -4.05 -2.41 3.24
CA VAL A 47 -3.97 -0.98 2.92
C VAL A 47 -3.03 -0.78 1.73
N ILE A 48 -3.49 -0.09 0.69
CA ILE A 48 -2.67 0.38 -0.42
C ILE A 48 -2.47 1.88 -0.24
N ALA A 49 -1.22 2.34 -0.21
CA ALA A 49 -0.87 3.73 0.01
C ALA A 49 0.24 4.17 -0.93
N SER A 50 0.34 5.48 -1.20
CA SER A 50 1.52 6.05 -1.85
C SER A 50 1.81 7.45 -1.34
N SER A 51 3.05 7.69 -0.92
CA SER A 51 3.59 9.01 -0.53
C SER A 51 3.47 10.02 -1.66
N LYS A 52 3.49 9.57 -2.92
CA LYS A 52 3.43 10.45 -4.09
C LYS A 52 2.13 11.24 -4.16
N SER A 53 1.04 10.74 -3.57
CA SER A 53 -0.18 11.50 -3.44
C SER A 53 0.02 12.76 -2.60
N ASN A 54 0.84 12.71 -1.55
CA ASN A 54 1.03 13.80 -0.59
C ASN A 54 2.15 14.78 -0.97
N ILE A 55 3.25 14.27 -1.55
CA ILE A 55 4.47 15.06 -1.77
C ILE A 55 4.93 15.07 -3.25
N GLY A 56 4.16 14.46 -4.15
CA GLY A 56 4.53 14.32 -5.55
C GLY A 56 5.60 13.26 -5.80
N HIS A 57 6.01 13.14 -7.07
CA HIS A 57 7.04 12.18 -7.47
C HIS A 57 8.44 12.74 -7.21
N GLY A 58 9.06 12.36 -6.09
CA GLY A 58 10.43 12.79 -5.72
C GLY A 58 11.58 12.24 -6.56
N GLU A 59 11.32 11.84 -7.81
CA GLU A 59 12.26 11.24 -8.78
C GLU A 59 13.25 10.24 -8.14
N GLY A 60 14.55 10.51 -8.17
CA GLY A 60 15.59 9.66 -7.57
C GLY A 60 15.44 9.47 -6.05
N GLY A 61 14.73 10.36 -5.38
CA GLY A 61 14.39 10.28 -3.95
C GLY A 61 13.08 9.54 -3.65
N ALA A 62 12.28 9.15 -4.65
CA ALA A 62 10.94 8.59 -4.44
C ALA A 62 10.95 7.33 -3.56
N GLY A 63 11.97 6.47 -3.70
CA GLY A 63 12.11 5.28 -2.86
C GLY A 63 12.38 5.61 -1.39
N MET A 64 13.24 6.62 -1.12
CA MET A 64 13.51 7.06 0.25
C MET A 64 12.29 7.71 0.89
N CYS A 65 11.49 8.46 0.14
CA CYS A 65 10.23 9.00 0.62
C CYS A 65 9.26 7.90 1.06
N GLY A 66 9.10 6.86 0.24
CA GLY A 66 8.28 5.69 0.59
C GLY A 66 8.80 4.97 1.83
N LEU A 67 10.12 4.71 1.90
CA LEU A 67 10.75 4.06 3.05
C LEU A 67 10.57 4.85 4.36
N VAL A 68 10.80 6.16 4.32
CA VAL A 68 10.58 7.05 5.48
C VAL A 68 9.12 7.03 5.89
N LYS A 69 8.18 7.04 4.94
CA LYS A 69 6.76 6.91 5.25
C LYS A 69 6.45 5.57 5.94
N CYS A 70 6.94 4.43 5.43
CA CYS A 70 6.75 3.13 6.07
C CYS A 70 7.31 3.11 7.50
N PHE A 71 8.51 3.67 7.72
CA PHE A 71 9.11 3.79 9.03
C PHE A 71 8.22 4.60 9.99
N LEU A 72 7.72 5.75 9.55
CA LEU A 72 6.83 6.60 10.36
C LEU A 72 5.50 5.89 10.64
N GLN A 73 4.93 5.18 9.66
CA GLN A 73 3.67 4.45 9.84
C GLN A 73 3.75 3.42 10.95
N VAL A 74 4.84 2.65 11.00
CA VAL A 74 5.09 1.67 12.06
C VAL A 74 5.38 2.38 13.39
N SER A 75 6.17 3.45 13.37
CA SER A 75 6.56 4.19 14.59
C SER A 75 5.39 4.87 15.30
N TYR A 76 4.39 5.34 14.53
CA TYR A 76 3.20 6.01 15.05
C TYR A 76 1.96 5.10 15.05
N SER A 77 2.10 3.85 14.63
CA SER A 77 0.98 2.91 14.44
C SER A 77 -0.18 3.52 13.63
N GLU A 78 0.13 4.28 12.58
CA GLU A 78 -0.87 5.01 11.79
C GLU A 78 -0.50 5.07 10.31
N VAL A 79 -1.48 4.90 9.42
CA VAL A 79 -1.35 5.12 7.99
C VAL A 79 -2.00 6.44 7.60
N ALA A 80 -1.20 7.36 7.05
CA ALA A 80 -1.68 8.60 6.48
C ALA A 80 -2.57 8.37 5.25
N ALA A 81 -3.57 9.25 5.09
CA ALA A 81 -4.47 9.26 3.95
C ALA A 81 -3.74 9.50 2.61
N SER A 82 -4.25 8.85 1.56
CA SER A 82 -3.93 9.23 0.17
C SER A 82 -4.82 10.39 -0.24
N ILE A 83 -4.21 11.49 -0.65
CA ILE A 83 -4.93 12.69 -1.09
C ILE A 83 -5.18 12.65 -2.61
N HIS A 84 -6.11 13.48 -3.11
CA HIS A 84 -6.55 13.52 -4.51
C HIS A 84 -7.29 12.26 -5.01
N LEU A 85 -7.67 11.36 -4.11
CA LEU A 85 -8.44 10.16 -4.44
C LEU A 85 -9.95 10.41 -4.37
N GLU A 86 -10.51 11.12 -5.35
CA GLU A 86 -11.96 11.35 -5.43
C GLU A 86 -12.70 10.18 -6.12
N ARG A 87 -12.10 9.65 -7.19
CA ARG A 87 -12.62 8.51 -7.93
C ARG A 87 -11.48 7.54 -8.21
N ARG A 88 -11.70 6.27 -7.88
CA ARG A 88 -10.76 5.18 -8.21
C ARG A 88 -10.60 5.05 -9.72
N ASN A 89 -9.39 4.75 -10.17
CA ASN A 89 -9.16 4.32 -11.55
C ASN A 89 -10.06 3.10 -11.88
N PRO A 90 -10.93 3.18 -12.90
CA PRO A 90 -11.89 2.11 -13.22
C PRO A 90 -11.22 0.83 -13.72
N HIS A 91 -9.95 0.90 -14.15
CA HIS A 91 -9.17 -0.24 -14.61
C HIS A 91 -8.49 -1.03 -13.48
N LEU A 92 -8.62 -0.59 -12.23
CA LEU A 92 -8.14 -1.37 -11.08
C LEU A 92 -9.07 -2.57 -10.82
N ASP A 93 -8.58 -3.77 -11.12
CA ASP A 93 -9.20 -5.04 -10.74
C ASP A 93 -8.91 -5.35 -9.27
N LEU A 94 -9.88 -5.04 -8.41
CA LEU A 94 -9.85 -5.37 -6.99
C LEU A 94 -10.82 -6.51 -6.64
N ASP A 95 -11.40 -7.17 -7.64
CA ASP A 95 -12.44 -8.17 -7.38
C ASP A 95 -11.83 -9.38 -6.68
N GLY A 96 -12.43 -9.76 -5.55
CA GLY A 96 -11.91 -10.83 -4.70
C GLY A 96 -10.53 -10.53 -4.08
N PHE A 97 -10.04 -9.29 -4.12
CA PHE A 97 -8.83 -8.85 -3.44
C PHE A 97 -9.20 -7.93 -2.27
N PRO A 98 -9.21 -8.42 -1.01
CA PRO A 98 -9.56 -7.60 0.15
C PRO A 98 -8.49 -6.53 0.38
N CYS A 99 -8.66 -5.36 -0.22
CA CYS A 99 -7.78 -4.21 -0.10
C CYS A 99 -8.57 -2.89 -0.04
N GLN A 100 -7.95 -1.85 0.50
CA GLN A 100 -8.53 -0.52 0.65
C GLN A 100 -7.51 0.57 0.32
N LEU A 101 -7.99 1.61 -0.35
CA LEU A 101 -7.28 2.88 -0.51
C LEU A 101 -7.87 3.85 0.51
N LEU A 102 -7.02 4.54 1.27
CA LEU A 102 -7.45 5.38 2.38
C LEU A 102 -7.62 6.84 1.95
N THR A 103 -8.78 7.43 2.21
CA THR A 103 -9.04 8.88 2.07
C THR A 103 -8.95 9.63 3.42
N GLU A 104 -8.85 8.89 4.52
CA GLU A 104 -8.67 9.38 5.89
C GLU A 104 -7.59 8.54 6.59
N GLY A 105 -6.97 9.08 7.63
CA GLY A 105 -5.96 8.35 8.40
C GLY A 105 -6.53 7.10 9.06
N LEU A 106 -5.72 6.03 9.16
CA LEU A 106 -6.10 4.77 9.78
C LEU A 106 -5.07 4.38 10.84
N THR A 107 -5.48 4.24 12.10
CA THR A 107 -4.65 3.62 13.14
C THR A 107 -4.53 2.12 12.90
N PHE A 108 -3.32 1.56 13.01
CA PHE A 108 -3.10 0.11 12.97
C PHE A 108 -3.82 -0.58 14.13
N ARG A 109 -4.17 -1.84 13.91
CA ARG A 109 -5.14 -2.56 14.75
C ARG A 109 -4.51 -3.16 16.01
N GLU A 110 -3.18 -3.25 16.09
CA GLU A 110 -2.41 -3.90 17.18
C GLU A 110 -1.03 -3.22 17.40
N ASP A 111 -0.27 -3.65 18.42
CA ASP A 111 1.12 -3.23 18.71
C ASP A 111 2.14 -3.68 17.63
N SER A 112 1.67 -4.29 16.54
CA SER A 112 2.47 -4.67 15.38
C SER A 112 1.76 -4.24 14.09
N GLY A 113 2.56 -3.67 13.18
CA GLY A 113 2.13 -3.35 11.83
C GLY A 113 3.29 -3.59 10.87
N TYR A 114 3.08 -4.38 9.83
CA TYR A 114 4.08 -4.57 8.77
C TYR A 114 3.74 -3.68 7.58
N SER A 115 4.61 -2.69 7.34
CA SER A 115 4.55 -1.82 6.17
C SER A 115 5.78 -2.03 5.30
N GLY A 116 5.58 -2.15 3.98
CA GLY A 116 6.65 -2.39 3.02
C GLY A 116 6.46 -1.58 1.73
N VAL A 117 7.59 -1.26 1.10
CA VAL A 117 7.68 -0.73 -0.28
C VAL A 117 7.81 -1.88 -1.26
#